data_AF-A0A957AHB4-F1
#
_entry.id   AF-A0A957AHB4-F1
#
_cell.length_a   1.000
_cell.length_b   1.000
_cell.length_c   1.000
_cell.angle_alpha   90.00
_cell.angle_beta   90.00
_cell.angle_gamma   90.00
#
_symmetry.space_group_name_H-M   'P 1'
#
loop_
_entity.id
_entity.type
_entity.pdbx_description
1 polymer ?
#
loop_
_entity_poly.entity_id
_entity_poly.type
_entity_poly.pdbx_seq_one_letter_code
_entity_poly.pdbx_strand_id
1 'polypeptide(L)'
;AKSIIFEAGALGIAANAPNPDESKQMGAWWVSTEATTEFANLIGDAPSNPNAVSDNQAVKSLIDMLSADGYTLYQRYWEASPVPIVEGAVDYLAQFMLNPGDLMSVLESIQQLADQTWAEREGQ
;
A
#
# COMPACT_ATOMS: atom_id res chain seq x y z
N ALA A 1 -9.53 -10.06 17.67
CA ALA A 1 -9.89 -8.87 16.87
C ALA A 1 -10.03 -9.30 15.41
N LYS A 2 -10.97 -8.72 14.65
CA LYS A 2 -11.06 -8.95 13.20
C LYS A 2 -10.04 -8.04 12.51
N SER A 3 -9.37 -8.53 11.48
CA SER A 3 -8.29 -7.80 10.80
C SER A 3 -8.43 -7.94 9.29
N ILE A 4 -8.00 -6.93 8.55
CA ILE A 4 -7.85 -6.98 7.10
C ILE A 4 -6.52 -6.34 6.68
N ILE A 5 -5.92 -6.89 5.63
CA ILE A 5 -4.76 -6.31 4.96
C ILE A 5 -5.26 -5.50 3.76
N PHE A 6 -4.81 -4.26 3.63
CA PHE A 6 -5.17 -3.38 2.51
C PHE A 6 -3.93 -2.84 1.81
N GLU A 7 -4.11 -2.48 0.54
CA GLU A 7 -3.14 -1.78 -0.28
C GLU A 7 -3.75 -0.45 -0.72
N ALA A 8 -2.95 0.62 -0.75
CA ALA A 8 -3.36 1.90 -1.27
C ALA A 8 -2.17 2.57 -1.97
N GLY A 9 -2.41 3.06 -3.19
CA GLY A 9 -1.46 3.89 -3.90
C GLY A 9 -1.48 5.33 -3.40
N ALA A 10 -0.34 6.02 -3.49
CA ALA A 10 -0.25 7.45 -3.22
C ALA A 10 -0.41 8.25 -4.53
N LEU A 11 -1.24 9.29 -4.50
CA LEU A 11 -1.27 10.32 -5.54
C LEU A 11 -0.44 11.52 -5.08
N GLY A 12 0.67 11.78 -5.77
CA GLY A 12 1.56 12.92 -5.49
C GLY A 12 1.62 13.89 -6.66
N ILE A 13 1.69 15.19 -6.35
CA ILE A 13 1.95 16.25 -7.34
C ILE A 13 3.39 16.73 -7.12
N ALA A 14 4.19 16.70 -8.18
CA ALA A 14 5.57 17.17 -8.12
C ALA A 14 5.64 18.66 -7.76
N ALA A 15 6.54 19.03 -6.86
CA ALA A 15 6.71 20.43 -6.44
C ALA A 15 7.05 21.37 -7.61
N ASN A 16 7.74 20.87 -8.63
CA ASN A 16 8.13 21.60 -9.83
C ASN A 16 7.26 21.26 -11.04
N ALA A 17 6.01 20.84 -10.84
CA ALA A 17 5.08 20.59 -11.95
C ALA A 17 4.93 21.87 -12.80
N PRO A 18 4.93 21.77 -14.14
CA PRO A 18 4.88 22.94 -15.02
C PRO A 18 3.57 23.74 -14.89
N ASN A 19 2.48 23.07 -14.48
CA ASN A 19 1.14 23.63 -14.32
C ASN A 19 0.60 23.19 -12.93
N PRO A 20 1.06 23.81 -11.83
CA PRO A 20 0.81 23.29 -10.48
C PRO A 20 -0.66 23.42 -10.07
N ASP A 21 -1.38 24.43 -10.56
CA ASP A 21 -2.78 24.64 -10.19
C ASP A 21 -3.70 23.68 -10.93
N GLU A 22 -3.47 23.46 -12.22
CA GLU A 22 -4.17 22.45 -13.02
C GLU A 22 -3.89 21.03 -12.50
N SER A 23 -2.65 20.77 -12.07
CA SER A 23 -2.29 19.48 -11.46
C SER A 23 -3.06 19.23 -10.17
N LYS A 24 -3.26 20.26 -9.34
CA LYS A 24 -4.08 20.18 -8.12
C LYS A 24 -5.55 20.00 -8.43
N GLN A 25 -6.06 20.70 -9.45
CA GLN A 25 -7.45 20.53 -9.88
C GLN A 25 -7.71 19.10 -10.37
N MET A 26 -6.81 18.55 -11.17
CA MET A 26 -6.86 17.14 -11.56
C MET A 26 -6.78 16.22 -10.34
N GLY A 27 -5.82 16.43 -9.45
CA GLY A 27 -5.68 15.61 -8.24
C GLY A 27 -6.94 15.62 -7.37
N ALA A 28 -7.58 16.78 -7.19
CA ALA A 28 -8.83 16.91 -6.46
C ALA A 28 -10.00 16.21 -7.17
N TRP A 29 -10.08 16.31 -8.50
CA TRP A 29 -11.08 15.59 -9.28
C TRP A 29 -10.88 14.07 -9.18
N TRP A 30 -9.64 13.58 -9.29
CA TRP A 30 -9.33 12.15 -9.27
C TRP A 30 -9.76 11.46 -7.98
N VAL A 31 -9.65 12.15 -6.84
CA VAL A 31 -10.07 11.61 -5.53
C VAL A 31 -11.53 11.92 -5.19
N SER A 32 -12.29 12.53 -6.10
CA SER A 32 -13.72 12.80 -5.91
C SER A 32 -14.55 11.51 -5.89
N THR A 33 -15.74 11.56 -5.29
CA THR A 33 -16.68 10.44 -5.27
C THR A 33 -17.06 9.98 -6.67
N GLU A 34 -17.27 10.92 -7.60
CA GLU A 34 -17.64 10.63 -8.99
C GLU A 34 -16.52 9.86 -9.70
N ALA A 35 -15.31 10.44 -9.76
CA ALA A 35 -14.18 9.85 -10.48
C ALA A 35 -13.79 8.48 -9.92
N THR A 36 -13.76 8.34 -8.60
CA THR A 36 -13.41 7.07 -7.96
C THR A 36 -14.51 6.00 -8.09
N THR A 37 -15.78 6.38 -8.15
CA THR A 37 -16.89 5.45 -8.45
C THR A 37 -16.77 4.92 -9.88
N GLU A 38 -16.62 5.81 -10.85
CA GLU A 38 -16.47 5.43 -12.27
C GLU A 38 -15.24 4.54 -12.47
N PHE A 39 -14.11 4.91 -11.87
CA PHE A 39 -12.88 4.12 -11.98
C PHE A 39 -13.03 2.75 -11.31
N ALA A 40 -13.57 2.69 -10.08
CA ALA A 40 -13.80 1.43 -9.36
C ALA A 40 -14.73 0.49 -10.15
N ASN A 41 -15.79 1.02 -10.77
CA ASN A 41 -16.68 0.25 -11.62
C ASN A 41 -16.01 -0.24 -12.90
N LEU A 42 -15.15 0.57 -13.50
CA LEU A 42 -14.38 0.19 -14.69
C LEU A 42 -13.43 -0.98 -14.42
N ILE A 43 -12.70 -0.95 -13.29
CA ILE A 43 -11.71 -1.97 -12.96
C ILE A 43 -12.27 -3.12 -12.11
N GLY A 44 -13.49 -2.97 -11.60
CA GLY A 44 -14.16 -3.94 -10.74
C GLY A 44 -13.56 -4.05 -9.33
N ASP A 45 -12.98 -2.97 -8.80
CA ASP A 45 -12.25 -2.94 -7.52
C ASP A 45 -12.91 -1.99 -6.50
N ALA A 46 -12.31 -1.87 -5.30
CA ALA A 46 -12.73 -0.96 -4.25
C ALA A 46 -12.36 0.50 -4.59
N PRO A 47 -13.28 1.47 -4.37
CA PRO A 47 -12.96 2.87 -4.56
C PRO A 47 -12.04 3.38 -3.43
N SER A 48 -11.19 4.36 -3.76
CA SER A 48 -10.33 5.03 -2.78
C SER A 48 -11.03 6.11 -1.95
N ASN A 49 -12.17 6.63 -2.44
CA ASN A 49 -13.01 7.58 -1.70
C ASN A 49 -14.05 6.81 -0.87
N PRO A 50 -14.21 7.10 0.44
CA PRO A 50 -15.14 6.38 1.31
C PRO A 50 -16.62 6.59 0.98
N ASN A 51 -16.97 7.60 0.17
CA ASN A 51 -18.34 7.86 -0.28
C ASN A 51 -18.63 7.28 -1.67
N ALA A 52 -17.64 6.73 -2.36
CA ALA A 52 -17.80 6.12 -3.68
C ALA A 52 -18.27 4.66 -3.57
N VAL A 53 -18.77 4.13 -4.68
CA VAL A 53 -19.35 2.78 -4.74
C VAL A 53 -18.68 1.92 -5.81
N SER A 54 -18.85 0.60 -5.68
CA SER A 54 -18.47 -0.39 -6.68
C SER A 54 -19.67 -1.28 -7.00
N ASP A 55 -19.94 -1.52 -8.27
CA ASP A 55 -21.00 -2.41 -8.77
C ASP A 55 -20.61 -3.90 -8.61
N ASN A 56 -19.32 -4.17 -8.39
CA ASN A 56 -18.84 -5.51 -8.08
C ASN A 56 -19.39 -5.96 -6.72
N GLN A 57 -20.28 -6.96 -6.77
CA GLN A 57 -20.98 -7.46 -5.57
C GLN A 57 -20.04 -8.02 -4.51
N ALA A 58 -18.91 -8.61 -4.90
CA ALA A 58 -17.92 -9.13 -3.95
C ALA A 58 -17.23 -7.99 -3.19
N VAL A 59 -16.81 -6.95 -3.92
CA VAL A 59 -16.20 -5.74 -3.34
C VAL A 59 -17.18 -5.02 -2.44
N LYS A 60 -18.41 -4.79 -2.92
CA LYS A 60 -19.48 -4.16 -2.14
C LYS A 60 -19.76 -4.90 -0.83
N SER A 61 -19.91 -6.23 -0.90
CA SER A 61 -20.16 -7.06 0.29
C SER A 61 -19.00 -6.99 1.28
N LEU A 62 -17.75 -6.90 0.79
CA LEU A 62 -16.57 -6.72 1.64
C LEU A 62 -16.57 -5.34 2.32
N ILE A 63 -16.85 -4.26 1.58
CA ILE A 63 -16.92 -2.90 2.13
C ILE A 63 -18.03 -2.79 3.18
N ASP A 64 -19.20 -3.37 2.91
CA ASP A 64 -20.32 -3.39 3.87
C ASP A 64 -19.94 -4.13 5.15
N MET A 65 -19.28 -5.29 5.03
CA MET A 65 -18.76 -6.05 6.17
C MET A 65 -17.75 -5.22 6.99
N LEU A 66 -16.77 -4.60 6.32
CA LEU A 66 -15.73 -3.81 6.99
C LEU A 66 -16.27 -2.54 7.64
N SER A 67 -17.33 -1.95 7.09
CA SER A 67 -17.96 -0.74 7.62
C SER A 67 -18.87 -1.02 8.82
N ALA A 68 -19.48 -2.20 8.87
CA ALA A 68 -20.36 -2.61 9.96
C ALA A 68 -19.59 -3.08 11.21
N ASP A 69 -18.38 -3.59 11.03
CA ASP A 69 -17.57 -4.22 12.06
C ASP A 69 -16.29 -3.42 12.35
N GLY A 70 -15.84 -3.39 13.60
CA GLY A 70 -14.58 -2.75 13.98
C GLY A 70 -13.34 -3.56 13.59
N TYR A 71 -13.00 -3.61 12.30
CA TYR A 71 -11.79 -4.26 11.80
C TYR A 71 -10.53 -3.42 12.07
N THR A 72 -9.44 -4.07 12.43
CA THR A 72 -8.11 -3.47 12.40
C THR A 72 -7.55 -3.54 10.98
N LEU A 73 -7.20 -2.38 10.42
CA LEU A 73 -6.58 -2.26 9.11
C LEU A 73 -5.06 -2.39 9.24
N TYR A 74 -4.47 -3.31 8.48
CA TYR A 74 -3.01 -3.45 8.34
C TYR A 74 -2.63 -3.13 6.91
N GLN A 75 -1.64 -2.26 6.74
CA GLN A 75 -1.05 -2.01 5.44
C GLN A 75 -0.34 -3.28 4.94
N ARG A 76 -0.46 -3.57 3.65
CA ARG A 76 0.25 -4.67 3.01
C ARG A 76 1.77 -4.49 3.17
N TYR A 77 2.47 -5.61 3.36
CA TYR A 77 3.90 -5.64 3.67
C TYR A 77 4.76 -4.86 2.66
N TRP A 78 4.37 -4.87 1.39
CA TRP A 78 5.08 -4.18 0.32
C TRP A 78 5.12 -2.65 0.46
N GLU A 79 4.13 -2.07 1.15
CA GLU A 79 4.06 -0.62 1.40
C GLU A 79 4.56 -0.25 2.81
N ALA A 80 4.93 -1.23 3.64
CA ALA A 80 5.28 -0.99 5.04
C ALA A 80 6.69 -0.39 5.24
N SER A 81 7.56 -0.54 4.24
CA SER A 81 8.97 -0.11 4.27
C SER A 81 9.48 0.25 2.88
N PRO A 82 10.62 0.95 2.76
CA PRO A 82 11.35 1.12 1.50
C PRO A 82 11.51 -0.18 0.71
N VAL A 83 11.36 -0.10 -0.62
CA VAL A 83 11.48 -1.23 -1.55
C VAL A 83 12.73 -2.10 -1.29
N PRO A 84 13.95 -1.54 -1.11
CA PRO A 84 15.13 -2.36 -0.86
C PRO A 84 15.03 -3.25 0.39
N ILE A 85 14.37 -2.75 1.45
CA ILE A 85 14.17 -3.50 2.70
C ILE A 85 13.18 -4.63 2.47
N VAL A 86 12.05 -4.34 1.84
CA VAL A 86 10.98 -5.32 1.62
C VAL A 86 11.46 -6.43 0.69
N GLU A 87 12.02 -6.09 -0.46
CA GLU A 87 12.52 -7.06 -1.44
C GLU A 87 13.64 -7.92 -0.84
N GLY A 88 14.65 -7.30 -0.23
CA GLY A 88 15.74 -8.03 0.38
C GLY A 88 15.31 -8.92 1.55
N ALA A 89 14.33 -8.48 2.35
CA ALA A 89 13.77 -9.32 3.41
C ALA A 89 13.06 -10.56 2.86
N VAL A 90 12.26 -10.41 1.81
CA VAL A 90 11.60 -11.54 1.14
C VAL A 90 12.63 -12.49 0.52
N ASP A 91 13.72 -11.98 -0.05
CA ASP A 91 14.80 -12.81 -0.59
C ASP A 91 15.51 -13.63 0.50
N TYR A 92 15.84 -13.04 1.65
CA TYR A 92 16.43 -13.76 2.77
C TYR A 92 15.49 -14.85 3.32
N LEU A 93 14.19 -14.55 3.43
CA LEU A 93 13.19 -15.53 3.85
C LEU A 93 13.02 -16.65 2.83
N ALA A 94 13.02 -16.32 1.53
CA ALA A 94 12.94 -17.30 0.46
C ALA A 94 14.15 -18.24 0.45
N GLN A 95 15.36 -17.71 0.63
CA GLN A 95 16.59 -18.51 0.77
C GLN A 95 16.50 -19.47 1.96
N PHE A 96 16.00 -18.99 3.10
CA PHE A 96 15.79 -19.84 4.27
C PHE A 96 14.75 -20.94 4.02
N MET A 97 13.66 -20.64 3.31
CA MET A 97 12.66 -21.64 2.94
C MET A 97 13.22 -22.72 2.00
N LEU A 98 14.09 -22.35 1.07
CA LEU A 98 14.73 -23.25 0.12
C LEU A 98 15.84 -24.10 0.76
N ASN A 99 16.59 -23.53 1.70
CA ASN A 99 17.64 -24.21 2.43
C ASN A 99 17.66 -23.76 3.90
N PRO A 100 16.85 -24.41 4.76
CA PRO A 100 16.73 -24.01 6.16
C PRO A 100 18.05 -24.12 6.90
N GLY A 101 18.42 -23.07 7.62
CA GLY A 101 19.65 -22.98 8.42
C GLY A 101 19.38 -22.33 9.77
N ASP A 102 20.28 -21.45 10.21
CA ASP A 102 20.06 -20.63 11.41
C ASP A 102 19.11 -19.46 11.10
N LEU A 103 17.92 -19.49 11.71
CA LEU A 103 16.93 -18.42 11.58
C LEU A 103 17.45 -17.10 12.13
N MET A 104 18.26 -17.10 13.19
CA MET A 104 18.72 -15.85 13.80
C MET A 104 19.65 -15.10 12.85
N SER A 105 20.59 -15.80 12.21
CA SER A 105 21.45 -15.21 11.17
C SER A 105 20.64 -14.57 10.02
N VAL A 106 19.51 -15.17 9.63
CA VAL A 106 18.60 -14.62 8.60
C VAL A 106 17.96 -13.33 9.09
N LEU A 107 17.40 -13.34 10.30
CA LEU A 107 16.77 -12.14 10.89
C LEU A 107 17.76 -11.00 11.11
N GLU A 108 18.99 -11.31 11.54
CA GLU A 108 20.06 -10.33 11.68
C GLU A 108 20.46 -9.70 10.34
N SER A 109 20.49 -10.50 9.26
CA SER A 109 20.75 -9.99 7.90
C SER A 109 19.65 -9.03 7.42
N ILE A 110 18.39 -9.35 7.71
CA ILE A 110 17.24 -8.48 7.39
C ILE A 110 17.33 -7.17 8.18
N GLN A 111 17.66 -7.22 9.48
CA GLN A 111 17.82 -6.03 10.30
C GLN A 111 18.98 -5.17 9.83
N GLN A 112 20.12 -5.78 9.50
CA GLN A 112 21.29 -5.05 8.98
C GLN A 112 20.97 -4.32 7.67
N LEU A 113 20.23 -4.97 6.76
CA LEU A 113 19.76 -4.34 5.52
C LEU A 113 18.85 -3.13 5.81
N ALA A 114 17.93 -3.28 6.77
CA ALA A 114 17.06 -2.19 7.19
C ALA A 114 17.87 -1.00 7.74
N ASP A 115 18.79 -1.26 8.67
CA ASP A 115 19.62 -0.22 9.30
C ASP A 115 20.45 0.56 8.26
N GLN A 116 21.05 -0.15 7.31
CA GLN A 116 21.82 0.46 6.21
C GLN A 116 20.93 1.34 5.32
N THR A 117 19.78 0.81 4.90
CA THR A 117 18.86 1.54 4.01
C THR A 117 18.32 2.81 4.66
N TRP A 118 18.03 2.78 5.96
CA TRP A 118 17.56 3.97 6.68
C TRP A 118 18.68 5.00 6.86
N ALA A 119 19.89 4.56 7.24
CA ALA A 119 21.04 5.45 7.38
C ALA A 119 21.37 6.20 6.07
N GLU A 120 21.27 5.53 4.92
CA GLU A 120 21.48 6.15 3.60
C GLU A 120 20.43 7.22 3.25
N ARG A 121 19.20 7.07 3.76
CA ARG A 121 18.08 7.99 3.49
C ARG A 121 18.07 9.21 4.39
N GLU A 122 18.45 9.08 5.65
CA GLU A 122 18.58 10.22 6.57
C GLU A 122 19.69 11.21 6.15
N GLY A 123 20.64 10.76 5.32
CA GLY A 123 21.69 11.58 4.74
C GLY A 123 21.31 12.33 3.45
N GLN A 124 20.06 12.20 2.97
CA GLN A 124 19.52 12.88 1.76
C GLN A 124 18.62 14.06 2.13
#